data_AF-A0A8T4FQJ0-F1
#
_entry.id   AF-A0A8T4FQJ0-F1
#
_cell.length_a   1.000
_cell.length_b   1.000
_cell.length_c   1.000
_cell.angle_alpha   90.00
_cell.angle_beta   90.00
_cell.angle_gamma   90.00
#
_symmetry.space_group_name_H-M   'P 1'
#
loop_
_entity.id
_entity.type
_entity.pdbx_description
1 polymer ?
#
loop_
_entity_poly.entity_id
_entity_poly.type
_entity_poly.pdbx_seq_one_letter_code
_entity_poly.pdbx_strand_id
1 'polypeptide(L)'
;MPEIRIVVVGAKFEGNVGAIARSMANFDLKELYLVNPCEIGDDAYRRSKHGSQILDEAKIVSSFEEAVKDCFLVVGTSGVTTRGDRNYTRVPVPVREFAEHCRGYPEKIAVVFGREDIGLLQEELNLCDVLITIPTGEEYPILNLSHAANIVMYEFFQAESVPRRPEPADREERERMFGFFADLMESIEYPPTRREMTQVMFRRMMGRAIPTKYEYNTIMGVFGDASKIIRYGKPWEKKRSGSPDREEHHHLGVLPVVPADDVGDHAGHLGDLVVDCARFRLAQVGADGDDYAAGGIVAGRGYGLLDRLDRIHLGHVGESVHLIEERAEERP
;
A
#
# COMPACT_ATOMS: atom_id res chain seq x y z
N MET A 1 -5.88 -6.42 13.32
CA MET A 1 -6.93 -5.41 13.46
C MET A 1 -7.44 -5.55 14.89
N PRO A 2 -7.70 -4.46 15.64
CA PRO A 2 -8.40 -4.56 16.92
C PRO A 2 -9.74 -5.27 16.77
N GLU A 3 -10.28 -5.83 17.86
CA GLU A 3 -11.61 -6.41 17.84
C GLU A 3 -12.65 -5.29 17.77
N ILE A 4 -13.25 -5.07 16.60
CA ILE A 4 -14.24 -4.02 16.36
C ILE A 4 -15.66 -4.57 16.51
N ARG A 5 -16.43 -3.98 17.42
CA ARG A 5 -17.90 -4.10 17.49
C ARG A 5 -18.53 -2.95 16.72
N ILE A 6 -19.43 -3.25 15.80
CA ILE A 6 -20.25 -2.23 15.12
C ILE A 6 -21.55 -2.06 15.89
N VAL A 7 -21.83 -0.85 16.35
CA VAL A 7 -23.07 -0.49 17.06
C VAL A 7 -23.86 0.49 16.20
N VAL A 8 -25.15 0.21 15.96
CA VAL A 8 -26.03 1.09 15.21
C VAL A 8 -27.23 1.49 16.07
N VAL A 9 -27.41 2.78 16.30
CA VAL A 9 -28.39 3.32 17.23
C VAL A 9 -29.59 3.90 16.48
N GLY A 10 -30.76 3.31 16.69
CA GLY A 10 -32.03 3.80 16.17
C GLY A 10 -32.17 3.76 14.65
N ALA A 11 -31.51 2.81 13.98
CA ALA A 11 -31.56 2.63 12.52
C ALA A 11 -33.01 2.62 12.00
N LYS A 12 -33.34 3.57 11.12
CA LYS A 12 -34.71 3.78 10.63
C LYS A 12 -35.06 2.96 9.41
N PHE A 13 -34.06 2.55 8.63
CA PHE A 13 -34.28 1.79 7.40
C PHE A 13 -33.51 0.46 7.42
N GLU A 14 -34.24 -0.66 7.38
CA GLU A 14 -33.67 -2.02 7.39
C GLU A 14 -32.65 -2.25 6.26
N GLY A 15 -32.83 -1.59 5.10
CA GLY A 15 -31.90 -1.68 3.98
C GLY A 15 -30.52 -1.08 4.26
N ASN A 16 -30.41 -0.08 5.16
CA ASN A 16 -29.11 0.41 5.64
C ASN A 16 -28.45 -0.63 6.55
N VAL A 17 -29.21 -1.28 7.44
CA VAL A 17 -28.70 -2.35 8.32
C VAL A 17 -28.18 -3.53 7.50
N GLY A 18 -28.92 -3.95 6.47
CA GLY A 18 -28.45 -4.96 5.51
C GLY A 18 -27.18 -4.54 4.75
N ALA A 19 -27.07 -3.27 4.33
CA ALA A 19 -25.87 -2.75 3.69
C ALA A 19 -24.65 -2.65 4.63
N ILE A 20 -24.88 -2.34 5.92
CA ILE A 20 -23.85 -2.40 6.98
C ILE A 20 -23.36 -3.83 7.17
N ALA A 21 -24.27 -4.81 7.35
CA ALA A 21 -23.91 -6.22 7.50
C ALA A 21 -23.11 -6.75 6.29
N ARG A 22 -23.46 -6.33 5.06
CA ARG A 22 -22.66 -6.62 3.87
C ARG A 22 -21.25 -6.03 3.94
N SER A 23 -21.13 -4.79 4.38
CA SER A 23 -19.85 -4.10 4.50
C SER A 23 -18.98 -4.73 5.58
N MET A 24 -19.57 -5.13 6.71
CA MET A 24 -18.88 -5.90 7.76
C MET A 24 -18.28 -7.20 7.21
N ALA A 25 -19.05 -7.96 6.42
CA ALA A 25 -18.54 -9.17 5.76
C ALA A 25 -17.42 -8.90 4.74
N ASN A 26 -17.35 -7.72 4.12
CA ASN A 26 -16.24 -7.34 3.22
C ASN A 26 -14.94 -7.02 3.98
N PHE A 27 -15.01 -6.75 5.28
CA PHE A 27 -13.89 -6.26 6.11
C PHE A 27 -13.64 -7.17 7.32
N ASP A 28 -14.05 -8.43 7.25
CA ASP A 28 -13.90 -9.47 8.28
C ASP A 28 -14.46 -9.12 9.68
N LEU A 29 -15.45 -8.22 9.74
CA LEU A 29 -16.15 -7.85 10.97
C LEU A 29 -17.42 -8.71 11.17
N LYS A 30 -17.70 -9.07 12.42
CA LYS A 30 -18.77 -10.02 12.77
C LYS A 30 -19.72 -9.53 13.85
N GLU A 31 -19.24 -8.73 14.81
CA GLU A 31 -20.02 -8.36 15.99
C GLU A 31 -20.88 -7.12 15.72
N LEU A 32 -22.14 -7.34 15.31
CA LEU A 32 -23.14 -6.30 15.07
C LEU A 32 -24.11 -6.18 16.26
N TYR A 33 -24.24 -4.96 16.78
CA TYR A 33 -25.22 -4.60 17.81
C TYR A 33 -26.14 -3.51 17.28
N LEU A 34 -27.45 -3.67 17.53
CA LEU A 34 -28.50 -2.78 17.07
C LEU A 34 -29.30 -2.28 18.28
N VAL A 35 -29.21 -0.98 18.59
CA VAL A 35 -29.94 -0.35 19.71
C VAL A 35 -31.27 0.18 19.20
N ASN A 36 -32.39 -0.40 19.63
CA ASN A 36 -33.74 -0.02 19.21
C ASN A 36 -33.90 0.22 17.68
N PRO A 37 -33.53 -0.74 16.82
CA PRO A 37 -33.66 -0.60 15.36
C PRO A 37 -35.14 -0.64 14.92
N CYS A 38 -35.38 -0.27 13.66
CA CYS A 38 -36.57 -0.70 12.92
C CYS A 38 -36.67 -2.24 12.82
N GLU A 39 -37.84 -2.73 12.41
CA GLU A 39 -38.04 -4.16 12.12
C GLU A 39 -37.09 -4.61 10.99
N ILE A 40 -36.30 -5.66 11.25
CA ILE A 40 -35.33 -6.21 10.31
C ILE A 40 -36.00 -7.34 9.54
N GLY A 41 -36.37 -7.08 8.29
CA GLY A 41 -37.10 -8.00 7.42
C GLY A 41 -36.34 -8.31 6.14
N ASP A 42 -37.11 -8.68 5.11
CA ASP A 42 -36.55 -9.15 3.85
C ASP A 42 -35.61 -8.16 3.14
N ASP A 43 -35.80 -6.83 3.22
CA ASP A 43 -34.89 -5.93 2.49
C ASP A 43 -33.49 -5.92 3.13
N ALA A 44 -33.39 -5.97 4.47
CA ALA A 44 -32.09 -6.15 5.13
C ALA A 44 -31.37 -7.41 4.61
N TYR A 45 -32.04 -8.56 4.58
CA TYR A 45 -31.45 -9.80 4.05
C TYR A 45 -31.09 -9.68 2.56
N ARG A 46 -31.98 -9.13 1.71
CA ARG A 46 -31.71 -8.93 0.26
C ARG A 46 -30.53 -7.99 0.01
N ARG A 47 -30.31 -6.98 0.86
CA ARG A 47 -29.20 -6.02 0.80
C ARG A 47 -27.89 -6.61 1.32
N SER A 48 -27.96 -7.43 2.38
CA SER A 48 -26.80 -8.07 3.01
C SER A 48 -26.04 -9.03 2.08
N LYS A 49 -26.76 -9.74 1.20
CA LYS A 49 -26.21 -10.77 0.31
C LYS A 49 -25.43 -11.83 1.09
N HIS A 50 -24.09 -11.82 1.00
CA HIS A 50 -23.24 -12.77 1.73
C HIS A 50 -23.04 -12.40 3.20
N GLY A 51 -23.42 -11.18 3.61
CA GLY A 51 -23.41 -10.73 5.01
C GLY A 51 -24.65 -11.11 5.81
N SER A 52 -25.53 -12.00 5.33
CA SER A 52 -26.77 -12.36 6.04
C SER A 52 -26.51 -12.96 7.42
N GLN A 53 -25.45 -13.77 7.56
CA GLN A 53 -25.03 -14.36 8.84
C GLN A 53 -24.78 -13.31 9.93
N ILE A 54 -24.34 -12.11 9.56
CA ILE A 54 -24.12 -11.00 10.52
C ILE A 54 -25.45 -10.43 11.02
N LEU A 55 -26.51 -10.50 10.22
CA LEU A 55 -27.88 -10.19 10.68
C LEU A 55 -28.42 -11.32 11.57
N ASP A 56 -28.18 -12.58 11.21
CA ASP A 56 -28.60 -13.76 12.00
C ASP A 56 -27.95 -13.78 13.39
N GLU A 57 -26.68 -13.33 13.50
CA GLU A 57 -25.92 -13.28 14.74
C GLU A 57 -26.08 -11.96 15.52
N ALA A 58 -26.68 -10.92 14.91
CA ALA A 58 -26.79 -9.57 15.47
C ALA A 58 -27.48 -9.53 16.84
N LYS A 59 -27.00 -8.64 17.72
CA LYS A 59 -27.60 -8.42 19.04
C LYS A 59 -28.48 -7.19 19.03
N ILE A 60 -29.79 -7.40 19.08
CA ILE A 60 -30.77 -6.34 19.29
C ILE A 60 -30.87 -6.06 20.79
N VAL A 61 -30.61 -4.82 21.18
CA VAL A 61 -30.53 -4.38 22.59
C VAL A 61 -31.33 -3.10 22.82
N SER A 62 -31.64 -2.82 24.09
CA SER A 62 -32.59 -1.79 24.48
C SER A 62 -31.96 -0.44 24.83
N SER A 63 -30.66 -0.40 25.12
CA SER A 63 -29.94 0.83 25.50
C SER A 63 -28.55 0.91 24.84
N PHE A 64 -27.97 2.12 24.85
CA PHE A 64 -26.63 2.38 24.33
C PHE A 64 -25.58 1.65 25.17
N GLU A 65 -25.71 1.72 26.49
CA GLU A 65 -24.84 1.13 27.50
C GLU A 65 -24.77 -0.39 27.37
N GLU A 66 -25.90 -1.04 27.06
CA GLU A 66 -25.98 -2.47 26.78
C GLU A 66 -25.16 -2.86 25.53
N ALA A 67 -25.16 -2.03 24.48
CA ALA A 67 -24.43 -2.29 23.24
C ALA A 67 -22.91 -2.11 23.35
N VAL A 68 -22.48 -1.11 24.12
CA VAL A 68 -21.04 -0.81 24.32
C VAL A 68 -20.44 -1.55 25.51
N LYS A 69 -21.25 -2.32 26.25
CA LYS A 69 -20.80 -3.14 27.39
C LYS A 69 -19.65 -4.08 27.00
N ASP A 70 -18.66 -4.17 27.89
CA ASP A 70 -17.46 -5.01 27.74
C ASP A 70 -16.52 -4.58 26.58
N CYS A 71 -16.72 -3.40 25.99
CA CYS A 71 -15.73 -2.74 25.12
C CYS A 71 -14.87 -1.79 25.94
N PHE A 72 -13.56 -1.72 25.64
CA PHE A 72 -12.61 -0.85 26.35
C PHE A 72 -12.75 0.61 25.90
N LEU A 73 -13.09 0.84 24.63
CA LEU A 73 -13.18 2.17 24.03
C LEU A 73 -14.46 2.32 23.22
N VAL A 74 -15.17 3.43 23.43
CA VAL A 74 -16.42 3.78 22.74
C VAL A 74 -16.17 4.96 21.79
N VAL A 75 -16.35 4.71 20.50
CA VAL A 75 -15.99 5.61 19.42
C VAL A 75 -17.24 6.07 18.67
N GLY A 76 -17.70 7.28 18.95
CA GLY A 76 -18.88 7.87 18.31
C GLY A 76 -18.57 8.48 16.94
N THR A 77 -19.46 8.31 15.97
CA THR A 77 -19.31 8.93 14.65
C THR A 77 -20.09 10.24 14.53
N SER A 78 -19.47 11.26 13.94
CA SER A 78 -20.11 12.57 13.69
C SER A 78 -19.81 13.10 12.29
N GLY A 79 -20.88 13.47 11.56
CA GLY A 79 -20.81 14.26 10.32
C GLY A 79 -20.78 15.78 10.55
N VAL A 80 -20.87 16.25 11.79
CA VAL A 80 -20.85 17.69 12.13
C VAL A 80 -19.60 18.02 12.93
N THR A 81 -18.57 18.53 12.24
CA THR A 81 -17.41 19.16 12.88
C THR A 81 -17.82 20.52 13.46
N THR A 82 -17.81 20.67 14.78
CA THR A 82 -18.08 21.97 15.41
C THR A 82 -16.85 22.88 15.24
N ARG A 83 -16.84 23.75 14.22
CA ARG A 83 -15.75 24.72 13.99
C ARG A 83 -15.82 25.86 15.03
N GLY A 84 -15.13 25.71 16.17
CA GLY A 84 -14.92 26.81 17.10
C GLY A 84 -14.32 26.41 18.46
N ASP A 85 -13.36 27.19 18.92
CA ASP A 85 -12.56 26.97 20.14
C ASP A 85 -13.36 26.92 21.47
N ARG A 86 -14.66 27.21 21.42
CA ARG A 86 -15.55 27.25 22.59
C ARG A 86 -16.18 25.90 22.95
N ASN A 87 -15.93 24.84 22.17
CA ASN A 87 -16.51 23.52 22.40
C ASN A 87 -15.47 22.39 22.25
N TYR A 88 -14.40 22.47 23.05
CA TYR A 88 -13.27 21.51 23.07
C TYR A 88 -13.70 20.04 23.18
N THR A 89 -14.85 19.76 23.79
CA THR A 89 -15.47 18.43 23.91
C THR A 89 -15.95 17.81 22.58
N ARG A 90 -15.86 18.53 21.44
CA ARG A 90 -16.29 18.03 20.12
C ARG A 90 -15.29 18.30 19.00
N VAL A 91 -14.00 18.03 19.22
CA VAL A 91 -13.02 17.96 18.12
C VAL A 91 -12.92 16.50 17.66
N PRO A 92 -13.65 16.07 16.62
CA PRO A 92 -13.55 14.70 16.14
C PRO A 92 -12.24 14.47 15.41
N VAL A 93 -11.64 13.30 15.63
CA VAL A 93 -10.43 12.85 14.93
C VAL A 93 -10.81 12.34 13.53
N PRO A 94 -10.05 12.65 12.46
CA PRO A 94 -10.25 12.00 11.17
C PRO A 94 -10.14 10.48 11.31
N VAL A 95 -11.15 9.74 10.83
CA VAL A 95 -11.23 8.28 11.04
C VAL A 95 -9.95 7.53 10.62
N ARG A 96 -9.30 7.97 9.54
CA ARG A 96 -8.03 7.40 9.08
C ARG A 96 -6.91 7.51 10.11
N GLU A 97 -6.72 8.69 10.69
CA GLU A 97 -5.70 8.93 11.71
C GLU A 97 -5.99 8.10 12.97
N PHE A 98 -7.26 8.00 13.36
CA PHE A 98 -7.70 7.16 14.46
C PHE A 98 -7.43 5.67 14.20
N ALA A 99 -7.79 5.17 13.01
CA ALA A 99 -7.53 3.79 12.60
C ALA A 99 -6.03 3.46 12.55
N GLU A 100 -5.19 4.39 12.05
CA GLU A 100 -3.73 4.25 12.07
C GLU A 100 -3.16 4.18 13.51
N HIS A 101 -3.74 4.93 14.47
CA HIS A 101 -3.37 4.86 15.89
C HIS A 101 -3.86 3.58 16.60
N CYS A 102 -5.01 3.03 16.22
CA CYS A 102 -5.56 1.79 16.77
C CYS A 102 -4.95 0.51 16.16
N ARG A 103 -3.97 0.61 15.27
CA ARG A 103 -3.31 -0.55 14.65
C ARG A 103 -2.65 -1.42 15.72
N GLY A 104 -2.95 -2.72 15.71
CA GLY A 104 -2.43 -3.67 16.71
C GLY A 104 -2.93 -3.45 18.14
N TYR A 105 -3.95 -2.62 18.36
CA TYR A 105 -4.53 -2.41 19.69
C TYR A 105 -5.21 -3.70 20.17
N PRO A 106 -4.93 -4.18 21.40
CA PRO A 106 -5.35 -5.52 21.83
C PRO A 106 -6.80 -5.57 22.36
N GLU A 107 -7.34 -4.45 22.80
CA GLU A 107 -8.66 -4.38 23.43
C GLU A 107 -9.80 -4.15 22.43
N LYS A 108 -11.02 -4.53 22.83
CA LYS A 108 -12.24 -4.37 22.01
C LYS A 108 -12.68 -2.91 21.93
N ILE A 109 -13.02 -2.45 20.72
CA ILE A 109 -13.49 -1.10 20.43
C ILE A 109 -14.93 -1.15 19.89
N ALA A 110 -15.85 -0.39 20.50
CA ALA A 110 -17.18 -0.15 19.96
C ALA A 110 -17.15 1.05 19.02
N VAL A 111 -17.51 0.86 17.75
CA VAL A 111 -17.68 1.95 16.78
C VAL A 111 -19.17 2.19 16.58
N VAL A 112 -19.63 3.38 16.97
CA VAL A 112 -21.05 3.69 17.12
C VAL A 112 -21.55 4.64 16.05
N PHE A 113 -22.61 4.22 15.36
CA PHE A 113 -23.30 4.97 14.33
C PHE A 113 -24.70 5.37 14.80
N GLY A 114 -25.07 6.62 14.53
CA GLY A 114 -26.37 7.16 14.89
C GLY A 114 -27.45 6.97 13.85
N ARG A 115 -28.60 7.61 14.11
CA ARG A 115 -29.81 7.61 13.28
C ARG A 115 -29.57 8.36 11.97
N GLU A 116 -30.23 7.95 10.89
CA GLU A 116 -29.99 8.51 9.54
C GLU A 116 -30.25 10.02 9.41
N ASP A 117 -31.16 10.58 10.20
CA ASP A 117 -31.63 11.96 10.09
C ASP A 117 -31.07 12.90 11.16
N ILE A 118 -30.80 12.40 12.37
CA ILE A 118 -30.32 13.20 13.51
C ILE A 118 -28.99 12.74 14.10
N GLY A 119 -28.43 11.62 13.63
CA GLY A 119 -27.20 11.04 14.17
C GLY A 119 -27.36 10.50 15.59
N LEU A 120 -26.30 10.66 16.38
CA LEU A 120 -26.28 10.36 17.81
C LEU A 120 -26.83 11.55 18.61
N LEU A 121 -27.66 11.26 19.61
CA LEU A 121 -28.16 12.25 20.55
C LEU A 121 -27.02 12.82 21.41
N GLN A 122 -27.22 13.98 22.02
CA GLN A 122 -26.19 14.58 22.88
C GLN A 122 -25.82 13.67 24.07
N GLU A 123 -26.79 12.95 24.62
CA GLU A 123 -26.59 12.00 25.71
C GLU A 123 -25.74 10.81 25.26
N GLU A 124 -25.97 10.28 24.05
CA GLU A 124 -25.19 9.21 23.43
C GLU A 124 -23.76 9.66 23.08
N LEU A 125 -23.60 10.88 22.58
CA LEU A 125 -22.28 11.47 22.31
C LEU A 125 -21.46 11.68 23.60
N ASN A 126 -22.12 11.97 24.73
CA ASN A 126 -21.45 12.12 26.03
C ASN A 126 -20.96 10.77 26.61
N LEU A 127 -21.43 9.64 26.08
CA LEU A 127 -20.99 8.28 26.46
C LEU A 127 -19.87 7.75 25.56
N CYS A 128 -19.40 8.54 24.59
CA CYS A 128 -18.28 8.18 23.72
C CYS A 128 -16.97 8.76 24.27
N ASP A 129 -15.93 7.93 24.39
CA ASP A 129 -14.59 8.36 24.80
C ASP A 129 -13.91 9.21 23.71
N VAL A 130 -14.17 8.87 22.45
CA VAL A 130 -13.61 9.54 21.27
C VAL A 130 -14.71 9.76 20.25
N LEU A 131 -14.68 10.93 19.58
CA LEU A 131 -15.47 11.16 18.39
C LEU A 131 -14.58 11.06 17.15
N ILE A 132 -15.05 10.37 16.12
CA ILE A 132 -14.41 10.32 14.81
C ILE A 132 -15.30 10.96 13.74
N THR A 133 -14.65 11.45 12.68
CA THR A 133 -15.34 12.02 11.52
C THR A 133 -14.73 11.52 10.21
N ILE A 134 -15.57 11.43 9.18
CA ILE A 134 -15.13 11.22 7.81
C ILE A 134 -15.02 12.61 7.17
N PRO A 135 -13.86 13.01 6.62
CA PRO A 135 -13.75 14.28 5.91
C PRO A 135 -14.68 14.31 4.68
N THR A 136 -15.58 15.29 4.64
CA THR A 136 -16.59 15.49 3.60
C THR A 136 -16.55 16.93 3.04
N GLY A 137 -17.24 17.17 1.92
CA GLY A 137 -17.43 18.52 1.39
C GLY A 137 -18.27 19.41 2.32
N GLU A 138 -18.03 20.73 2.27
CA GLU A 138 -18.69 21.70 3.17
C GLU A 138 -20.18 21.91 2.87
N GLU A 139 -20.59 21.77 1.61
CA GLU A 139 -21.98 21.98 1.15
C GLU A 139 -22.92 20.83 1.52
N TYR A 140 -22.41 19.59 1.55
CA TYR A 140 -23.19 18.40 1.87
C TYR A 140 -22.37 17.41 2.73
N PRO A 141 -22.17 17.70 4.03
CA PRO A 141 -21.28 16.94 4.89
C PRO A 141 -21.89 15.65 5.46
N ILE A 142 -23.19 15.44 5.29
CA ILE A 142 -23.90 14.29 5.90
C ILE A 142 -23.90 13.12 4.92
N LEU A 143 -23.21 12.04 5.29
CA LEU A 143 -23.21 10.78 4.57
C LEU A 143 -24.42 9.91 4.97
N ASN A 144 -24.90 9.09 4.04
CA ASN A 144 -25.79 7.98 4.38
C ASN A 144 -25.12 7.06 5.41
N LEU A 145 -25.90 6.59 6.38
CA LEU A 145 -25.47 5.70 7.47
C LEU A 145 -24.62 4.51 6.99
N SER A 146 -25.08 3.75 5.98
CA SER A 146 -24.34 2.60 5.47
C SER A 146 -23.05 2.98 4.75
N HIS A 147 -23.01 4.14 4.07
CA HIS A 147 -21.80 4.65 3.43
C HIS A 147 -20.77 5.11 4.46
N ALA A 148 -21.21 5.80 5.52
CA ALA A 148 -20.35 6.19 6.62
C ALA A 148 -19.74 4.96 7.31
N ALA A 149 -20.57 3.97 7.62
CA ALA A 149 -20.12 2.71 8.20
C ALA A 149 -19.11 1.97 7.29
N ASN A 150 -19.39 1.87 5.99
CA ASN A 150 -18.49 1.25 5.02
C ASN A 150 -17.12 1.95 4.95
N ILE A 151 -17.07 3.28 4.98
CA ILE A 151 -15.80 4.04 4.99
C ILE A 151 -15.04 3.80 6.30
N VAL A 152 -15.71 3.87 7.45
CA VAL A 152 -15.05 3.65 8.75
C VAL A 152 -14.46 2.25 8.85
N MET A 153 -15.23 1.22 8.48
CA MET A 153 -14.75 -0.17 8.47
C MET A 153 -13.57 -0.38 7.50
N TYR A 154 -13.63 0.24 6.32
CA TYR A 154 -12.54 0.23 5.35
C TYR A 154 -11.24 0.85 5.90
N GLU A 155 -11.31 1.98 6.63
CA GLU A 155 -10.12 2.62 7.19
C GLU A 155 -9.46 1.75 8.29
N PHE A 156 -10.24 1.12 9.18
CA PHE A 156 -9.70 0.13 10.13
C PHE A 156 -9.06 -1.08 9.43
N PHE A 157 -9.70 -1.60 8.39
CA PHE A 157 -9.18 -2.74 7.62
C PHE A 157 -7.91 -2.37 6.84
N GLN A 158 -7.85 -1.17 6.24
CA GLN A 158 -6.70 -0.64 5.52
C GLN A 158 -5.51 -0.41 6.45
N ALA A 159 -5.74 0.18 7.63
CA ALA A 159 -4.71 0.50 8.61
C ALA A 159 -3.95 -0.75 9.08
N GLU A 160 -4.59 -1.92 9.09
CA GLU A 160 -3.94 -3.21 9.32
C GLU A 160 -3.35 -3.82 8.03
N SER A 161 -4.18 -3.97 6.99
CA SER A 161 -3.86 -4.80 5.82
C SER A 161 -2.76 -4.24 4.92
N VAL A 162 -2.58 -2.91 4.91
CA VAL A 162 -1.56 -2.27 4.10
C VAL A 162 -0.29 -2.06 4.95
N PRO A 163 0.86 -2.68 4.61
CA PRO A 163 2.12 -2.28 5.20
C PRO A 163 2.38 -0.82 4.81
N ARG A 164 2.81 0.02 5.79
CA ARG A 164 3.07 1.45 5.55
C ARG A 164 3.90 1.61 4.28
N ARG A 165 3.45 2.47 3.36
CA ARG A 165 4.25 2.82 2.17
C ARG A 165 5.63 3.26 2.66
N PRO A 166 6.73 2.69 2.16
CA PRO A 166 8.05 3.05 2.65
C PRO A 166 8.30 4.54 2.43
N GLU A 167 8.99 5.19 3.37
CA GLU A 167 9.20 6.63 3.29
C GLU A 167 9.89 7.03 1.98
N PRO A 168 9.40 8.07 1.27
CA PRO A 168 10.09 8.61 0.12
C PRO A 168 11.43 9.19 0.53
N ALA A 169 12.42 9.10 -0.35
CA ALA A 169 13.69 9.79 -0.18
C ALA A 169 13.46 11.31 -0.16
N ASP A 170 14.11 12.00 0.78
CA ASP A 170 13.93 13.42 1.01
C ASP A 170 14.57 14.28 -0.10
N ARG A 171 14.45 15.61 0.03
CA ARG A 171 14.98 16.55 -0.96
C ARG A 171 16.52 16.50 -1.05
N GLU A 172 17.21 16.37 0.07
CA GLU A 172 18.67 16.37 0.14
C GLU A 172 19.25 15.04 -0.32
N GLU A 173 18.62 13.92 0.02
CA GLU A 173 18.89 12.60 -0.54
C GLU A 173 18.76 12.63 -2.08
N ARG A 174 17.64 13.16 -2.60
CA ARG A 174 17.41 13.24 -4.04
C ARG A 174 18.41 14.13 -4.78
N GLU A 175 18.73 15.32 -4.26
CA GLU A 175 19.74 16.18 -4.91
C GLU A 175 21.15 15.57 -4.81
N ARG A 176 21.50 14.86 -3.72
CA ARG A 176 22.73 14.05 -3.63
C ARG A 176 22.76 12.95 -4.70
N MET A 177 21.64 12.27 -4.95
CA MET A 177 21.56 11.27 -6.02
C MET A 177 21.82 11.86 -7.41
N PHE A 178 21.30 13.07 -7.68
CA PHE A 178 21.52 13.75 -8.95
C PHE A 178 22.96 14.24 -9.11
N GLY A 179 23.59 14.72 -8.04
CA GLY A 179 25.02 15.04 -8.00
C GLY A 179 25.90 13.82 -8.26
N PHE A 180 25.71 12.73 -7.50
CA PHE A 180 26.48 11.49 -7.69
C PHE A 180 26.31 10.89 -9.10
N PHE A 181 25.12 10.99 -9.70
CA PHE A 181 24.91 10.58 -11.08
C PHE A 181 25.70 11.44 -12.06
N ALA A 182 25.76 12.76 -11.85
CA ALA A 182 26.58 13.67 -12.65
C ALA A 182 28.09 13.37 -12.51
N ASP A 183 28.58 13.17 -11.29
CA ASP A 183 29.98 12.83 -11.00
C ASP A 183 30.38 11.47 -11.60
N LEU A 184 29.47 10.48 -11.56
CA LEU A 184 29.67 9.18 -12.19
C LEU A 184 29.74 9.29 -13.71
N MET A 185 28.86 10.10 -14.32
CA MET A 185 28.89 10.38 -15.76
C MET A 185 30.19 11.07 -16.20
N GLU A 186 30.75 11.94 -15.37
CA GLU A 186 32.08 12.51 -15.61
C GLU A 186 33.19 11.47 -15.47
N SER A 187 33.13 10.64 -14.42
CA SER A 187 34.11 9.59 -14.13
C SER A 187 34.20 8.48 -15.20
N ILE A 188 33.16 8.30 -16.01
CA ILE A 188 33.15 7.38 -17.18
C ILE A 188 33.34 8.09 -18.52
N GLU A 189 33.75 9.37 -18.51
CA GLU A 189 33.95 10.21 -19.71
C GLU A 189 32.70 10.32 -20.60
N TYR A 190 31.49 10.31 -20.02
CA TYR A 190 30.24 10.32 -20.79
C TYR A 190 30.15 11.57 -21.69
N PRO A 191 29.76 11.42 -22.97
CA PRO A 191 29.83 12.50 -23.97
C PRO A 191 29.18 13.81 -23.52
N PRO A 192 29.91 14.94 -23.52
CA PRO A 192 29.43 16.21 -22.98
C PRO A 192 28.17 16.70 -23.71
N THR A 193 28.07 16.49 -25.02
CA THR A 193 26.92 16.84 -25.87
C THR A 193 25.61 16.15 -25.47
N ARG A 194 25.66 15.05 -24.71
CA ARG A 194 24.48 14.32 -24.19
C ARG A 194 24.33 14.42 -22.68
N ARG A 195 25.33 14.95 -21.97
CA ARG A 195 25.46 14.86 -20.51
C ARG A 195 24.31 15.57 -19.79
N GLU A 196 24.09 16.84 -20.11
CA GLU A 196 23.01 17.67 -19.52
C GLU A 196 21.62 17.06 -19.76
N MET A 197 21.30 16.70 -21.01
CA MET A 197 20.02 16.08 -21.38
C MET A 197 19.77 14.78 -20.59
N THR A 198 20.80 13.96 -20.42
CA THR A 198 20.71 12.68 -19.68
C THR A 198 20.47 12.92 -18.19
N GLN A 199 21.15 13.90 -17.58
CA GLN A 199 20.90 14.29 -16.18
C GLN A 199 19.48 14.81 -15.97
N VAL A 200 18.98 15.66 -16.88
CA VAL A 200 17.59 16.16 -16.84
C VAL A 200 16.57 15.03 -17.00
N MET A 201 16.83 14.07 -17.89
CA MET A 201 15.99 12.88 -18.03
C MET A 201 15.97 12.02 -16.76
N PHE A 202 17.13 11.77 -16.15
CA PHE A 202 17.25 11.02 -14.90
C PHE A 202 16.51 11.71 -13.74
N ARG A 203 16.72 13.02 -13.55
CA ARG A 203 15.97 13.81 -12.55
C ARG A 203 14.47 13.74 -12.76
N ARG A 204 13.98 13.85 -14.01
CA ARG A 204 12.56 13.73 -14.36
C ARG A 204 12.00 12.32 -14.14
N MET A 205 12.80 11.28 -14.40
CA MET A 205 12.41 9.89 -14.17
C MET A 205 12.23 9.62 -12.68
N MET A 206 13.23 9.94 -11.86
CA MET A 206 13.18 9.77 -10.40
C MET A 206 12.10 10.66 -9.76
N GLY A 207 11.87 11.87 -10.29
CA GLY A 207 10.78 12.74 -9.85
C GLY A 207 9.38 12.17 -10.07
N ARG A 208 9.19 11.29 -11.08
CA ARG A 208 7.91 10.56 -11.29
C ARG A 208 7.83 9.26 -10.51
N ALA A 209 8.96 8.58 -10.30
CA ALA A 209 9.02 7.32 -9.56
C ALA A 209 8.75 7.51 -8.06
N ILE A 210 9.12 8.66 -7.49
CA ILE A 210 9.06 8.95 -6.05
C ILE A 210 9.78 7.85 -5.25
N PRO A 211 11.09 7.65 -5.49
CA PRO A 211 11.83 6.54 -4.89
C PRO A 211 11.81 6.62 -3.38
N THR A 212 11.67 5.47 -2.76
CA THR A 212 11.77 5.26 -1.31
C THR A 212 13.22 5.44 -0.84
N LYS A 213 13.42 5.68 0.47
CA LYS A 213 14.77 5.71 1.08
C LYS A 213 15.58 4.44 0.79
N TYR A 214 14.93 3.28 0.75
CA TYR A 214 15.58 2.01 0.43
C TYR A 214 16.07 1.96 -1.03
N GLU A 215 15.22 2.36 -1.99
CA GLU A 215 15.60 2.43 -3.41
C GLU A 215 16.70 3.46 -3.65
N TYR A 216 16.62 4.63 -3.01
CA TYR A 216 17.67 5.64 -3.01
C TYR A 216 19.01 5.06 -2.52
N ASN A 217 19.03 4.46 -1.33
CA ASN A 217 20.25 3.86 -0.76
C ASN A 217 20.81 2.73 -1.64
N THR A 218 19.95 1.93 -2.26
CA THR A 218 20.34 0.88 -3.21
C THR A 218 21.03 1.47 -4.45
N ILE A 219 20.43 2.49 -5.07
CA ILE A 219 20.98 3.17 -6.25
C ILE A 219 22.28 3.90 -5.91
N MET A 220 22.34 4.57 -4.75
CA MET A 220 23.54 5.24 -4.26
C MET A 220 24.68 4.26 -3.96
N GLY A 221 24.37 3.06 -3.45
CA GLY A 221 25.34 1.98 -3.30
C GLY A 221 25.98 1.60 -4.64
N VAL A 222 25.17 1.41 -5.68
CA VAL A 222 25.65 1.13 -7.05
C VAL A 222 26.52 2.27 -7.59
N PHE A 223 26.10 3.53 -7.43
CA PHE A 223 26.91 4.69 -7.86
C PHE A 223 28.24 4.79 -7.09
N GLY A 224 28.20 4.57 -5.78
CA GLY A 224 29.37 4.59 -4.91
C GLY A 224 30.38 3.49 -5.26
N ASP A 225 29.91 2.26 -5.46
CA ASP A 225 30.78 1.14 -5.81
C ASP A 225 31.33 1.23 -7.24
N ALA A 226 30.55 1.73 -8.20
CA ALA A 226 31.05 2.06 -9.52
C ALA A 226 32.18 3.11 -9.44
N SER A 227 31.98 4.19 -8.69
CA SER A 227 32.98 5.25 -8.48
C SER A 227 34.25 4.72 -7.78
N LYS A 228 34.12 3.85 -6.76
CA LYS A 228 35.26 3.18 -6.10
C LYS A 228 36.04 2.32 -7.09
N ILE A 229 35.37 1.53 -7.94
CA ILE A 229 36.02 0.66 -8.92
C ILE A 229 36.79 1.49 -9.97
N ILE A 230 36.22 2.60 -10.45
CA ILE A 230 36.88 3.51 -11.38
C ILE A 230 38.14 4.12 -10.74
N ARG A 231 38.07 4.56 -9.48
CA ARG A 231 39.19 5.23 -8.79
C ARG A 231 40.29 4.29 -8.29
N TYR A 232 39.96 3.08 -7.86
CA TYR A 232 40.88 2.21 -7.11
C TYR A 232 41.10 0.82 -7.72
N GLY A 233 40.45 0.51 -8.85
CA GLY A 233 40.42 -0.82 -9.45
C GLY A 233 39.50 -1.80 -8.71
N LYS A 234 39.28 -2.98 -9.28
CA LYS A 234 38.38 -3.99 -8.68
C LYS A 234 39.02 -4.65 -7.45
N PRO A 235 38.32 -4.74 -6.30
CA PRO A 235 38.88 -5.33 -5.07
C PRO A 235 39.38 -6.78 -5.22
N TRP A 236 38.75 -7.59 -6.07
CA TRP A 236 39.12 -8.99 -6.30
C TRP A 236 40.30 -9.18 -7.27
N GLU A 237 40.65 -8.17 -8.08
CA GLU A 237 41.84 -8.23 -8.93
C GLU A 237 43.12 -8.07 -8.09
N LYS A 238 43.09 -7.23 -7.05
CA LYS A 238 44.19 -7.09 -6.07
C LYS A 238 44.49 -8.36 -5.27
N LYS A 239 43.52 -9.30 -5.14
CA LYS A 239 43.74 -10.61 -4.49
C LYS A 239 44.42 -11.65 -5.39
N ARG A 240 44.54 -11.40 -6.71
CA ARG A 240 45.25 -12.32 -7.64
C ARG A 240 46.74 -11.98 -7.80
N SER A 241 47.15 -10.76 -7.50
CA SER A 241 48.56 -10.34 -7.41
C SER A 241 49.11 -10.64 -6.00
N GLY A 242 49.54 -11.88 -5.76
CA GLY A 242 49.86 -12.38 -4.41
C GLY A 242 51.03 -13.36 -4.35
N SER A 243 52.21 -12.94 -4.78
CA SER A 243 53.50 -13.47 -4.30
C SER A 243 54.40 -12.27 -3.97
N PRO A 244 55.15 -12.29 -2.85
CA PRO A 244 55.63 -11.06 -2.24
C PRO A 244 56.96 -10.59 -2.84
N ASP A 245 57.09 -9.28 -3.01
CA ASP A 245 58.34 -8.61 -2.68
C ASP A 245 58.03 -7.33 -1.89
N ARG A 246 58.94 -6.98 -0.99
CA ARG A 246 58.80 -5.85 -0.07
C ARG A 246 59.40 -4.60 -0.69
N GLU A 247 58.73 -3.47 -0.52
CA GLU A 247 59.40 -2.23 -0.12
C GLU A 247 58.41 -1.28 0.55
N GLU A 248 58.88 -0.56 1.56
CA GLU A 248 58.08 0.41 2.32
C GLU A 248 57.98 1.73 1.55
N HIS A 249 56.95 2.56 1.81
CA HIS A 249 57.15 3.95 2.26
C HIS A 249 55.83 4.70 2.58
N HIS A 250 55.82 5.25 3.78
CA HIS A 250 55.09 6.40 4.34
C HIS A 250 53.59 6.71 4.09
N HIS A 251 52.92 6.83 5.24
CA HIS A 251 51.73 7.59 5.61
C HIS A 251 51.29 8.79 4.74
N LEU A 252 49.97 8.93 4.59
CA LEU A 252 49.25 10.20 4.72
C LEU A 252 47.75 9.98 5.03
N GLY A 253 47.25 10.66 6.07
CA GLY A 253 45.83 11.08 6.24
C GLY A 253 44.71 10.03 6.22
N VAL A 254 44.36 9.47 7.39
CA VAL A 254 43.05 8.83 7.61
C VAL A 254 42.01 9.91 7.97
N LEU A 255 40.92 10.00 7.21
CA LEU A 255 39.70 10.68 7.65
C LEU A 255 38.82 9.69 8.46
N PRO A 256 38.14 10.13 9.53
CA PRO A 256 37.47 9.22 10.44
C PRO A 256 36.27 8.53 9.79
N VAL A 257 36.23 7.20 9.93
CA VAL A 257 35.04 6.39 9.66
C VAL A 257 34.14 6.48 10.90
N VAL A 258 32.87 6.86 10.72
CA VAL A 258 31.87 6.74 11.78
C VAL A 258 31.50 5.24 11.91
N PRO A 259 31.54 4.64 13.12
CA PRO A 259 31.27 3.20 13.27
C PRO A 259 29.86 2.83 12.84
N ALA A 260 29.73 1.67 12.19
CA ALA A 260 28.46 1.06 11.81
C ALA A 260 28.11 -0.08 12.77
N ASP A 261 28.01 0.24 14.06
CA ASP A 261 27.57 -0.68 15.12
C ASP A 261 26.20 -0.23 15.63
N ASP A 262 25.12 -0.64 14.93
CA ASP A 262 23.76 -0.85 15.48
C ASP A 262 22.78 -1.32 14.39
N VAL A 263 23.11 -2.43 13.71
CA VAL A 263 22.11 -3.22 12.95
C VAL A 263 22.23 -4.69 13.32
N GLY A 264 21.37 -5.10 14.25
CA GLY A 264 21.30 -6.48 14.74
C GLY A 264 20.88 -7.48 13.66
N ASP A 265 21.68 -8.53 13.55
CA ASP A 265 21.35 -9.91 13.15
C ASP A 265 19.95 -10.22 12.56
N HIS A 266 19.78 -9.99 11.25
CA HIS A 266 18.70 -10.60 10.43
C HIS A 266 19.21 -11.08 9.05
N ALA A 267 20.35 -11.77 9.03
CA ALA A 267 20.88 -12.40 7.79
C ALA A 267 20.42 -13.87 7.60
N GLY A 268 19.61 -14.41 8.52
CA GLY A 268 19.34 -15.85 8.63
C GLY A 268 18.06 -16.40 7.97
N HIS A 269 17.22 -15.59 7.28
CA HIS A 269 15.91 -16.04 6.77
C HIS A 269 15.59 -15.69 5.30
N LEU A 270 16.52 -15.08 4.55
CA LEU A 270 16.29 -14.76 3.12
C LEU A 270 16.58 -15.90 2.14
N GLY A 271 17.09 -17.05 2.60
CA GLY A 271 17.31 -18.22 1.74
C GLY A 271 16.00 -18.86 1.25
N ASP A 272 15.00 -18.96 2.13
CA ASP A 272 13.79 -19.74 1.86
C ASP A 272 12.69 -18.93 1.15
N LEU A 273 12.57 -17.63 1.46
CA LEU A 273 11.51 -16.78 0.91
C LEU A 273 11.58 -16.60 -0.62
N VAL A 274 12.79 -16.58 -1.19
CA VAL A 274 13.01 -16.44 -2.65
C VAL A 274 12.64 -17.73 -3.39
N VAL A 275 12.72 -18.89 -2.73
CA VAL A 275 12.35 -20.19 -3.32
C VAL A 275 10.83 -20.37 -3.34
N ASP A 276 10.11 -19.92 -2.30
CA ASP A 276 8.65 -20.07 -2.24
C ASP A 276 7.89 -19.09 -3.16
N CYS A 277 8.38 -17.86 -3.36
CA CYS A 277 7.78 -16.95 -4.36
C CYS A 277 7.88 -17.51 -5.80
N ALA A 278 8.91 -18.30 -6.11
CA ALA A 278 9.03 -18.99 -7.41
C ALA A 278 8.06 -20.17 -7.54
N ARG A 279 7.74 -20.88 -6.45
CA ARG A 279 6.78 -21.99 -6.43
C ARG A 279 5.34 -21.52 -6.57
N PHE A 280 4.96 -20.45 -5.86
CA PHE A 280 3.57 -19.98 -5.87
C PHE A 280 3.11 -19.51 -7.26
N ARG A 281 4.02 -18.95 -8.07
CA ARG A 281 3.72 -18.47 -9.42
C ARG A 281 3.61 -19.56 -10.49
N LEU A 282 4.06 -20.78 -10.21
CA LEU A 282 3.85 -21.96 -11.06
C LEU A 282 2.57 -22.73 -10.70
N ALA A 283 1.97 -22.48 -9.53
CA ALA A 283 0.75 -23.14 -9.07
C ALA A 283 -0.56 -22.50 -9.58
N GLN A 284 -0.52 -21.30 -10.19
CA GLN A 284 -1.72 -20.58 -10.68
C GLN A 284 -1.88 -20.56 -12.21
N VAL A 285 -1.17 -21.43 -12.94
CA VAL A 285 -1.30 -21.56 -14.42
C VAL A 285 -1.74 -22.99 -14.81
N GLY A 286 -2.55 -23.65 -13.97
CA GLY A 286 -2.82 -25.09 -14.09
C GLY A 286 -4.11 -25.63 -13.46
N ALA A 287 -5.25 -24.98 -13.73
CA ALA A 287 -6.63 -25.51 -13.70
C ALA A 287 -7.55 -24.38 -14.20
N ASP A 288 -8.41 -24.50 -15.21
CA ASP A 288 -8.91 -25.64 -16.01
C ASP A 288 -8.47 -25.49 -17.50
N GLY A 289 -8.52 -26.46 -18.43
CA GLY A 289 -8.90 -27.88 -18.44
C GLY A 289 -8.77 -28.45 -19.88
N ASP A 290 -8.58 -29.77 -20.00
CA ASP A 290 -8.66 -30.63 -21.21
C ASP A 290 -7.62 -30.54 -22.36
N ASP A 291 -6.64 -31.47 -22.30
CA ASP A 291 -6.44 -32.58 -23.27
C ASP A 291 -6.19 -32.30 -24.78
N TYR A 292 -4.92 -32.24 -25.22
CA TYR A 292 -4.20 -33.40 -25.81
C TYR A 292 -2.79 -33.07 -26.37
N ALA A 293 -1.91 -34.08 -26.30
CA ALA A 293 -0.78 -34.38 -27.21
C ALA A 293 0.50 -33.48 -27.27
N ALA A 294 1.50 -33.97 -26.51
CA ALA A 294 2.84 -34.36 -27.00
C ALA A 294 3.96 -33.31 -27.22
N GLY A 295 5.12 -33.54 -26.57
CA GLY A 295 6.41 -33.16 -27.15
C GLY A 295 7.59 -32.77 -26.24
N GLY A 296 8.16 -33.71 -25.47
CA GLY A 296 9.62 -33.77 -25.24
C GLY A 296 10.29 -32.79 -24.26
N ILE A 297 10.71 -33.33 -23.11
CA ILE A 297 11.71 -32.71 -22.23
C ILE A 297 13.11 -32.83 -22.86
N VAL A 298 13.87 -31.73 -22.93
CA VAL A 298 15.34 -31.77 -22.86
C VAL A 298 15.86 -30.64 -21.97
N ALA A 299 16.44 -30.99 -20.83
CA ALA A 299 17.21 -30.05 -20.02
C ALA A 299 18.59 -29.82 -20.66
N GLY A 300 18.93 -28.58 -20.96
CA GLY A 300 20.13 -28.19 -21.70
C GLY A 300 20.91 -27.06 -21.02
N ARG A 301 22.21 -27.31 -20.81
CA ARG A 301 23.20 -26.50 -20.09
C ARG A 301 23.28 -25.03 -20.52
N GLY A 302 23.75 -24.20 -19.58
CA GLY A 302 24.01 -22.77 -19.78
C GLY A 302 25.18 -22.39 -20.71
N TYR A 303 25.61 -21.13 -20.53
CA TYR A 303 26.40 -20.26 -21.43
C TYR A 303 25.57 -19.66 -22.58
N GLY A 304 25.68 -18.33 -22.79
CA GLY A 304 25.07 -17.67 -23.95
C GLY A 304 24.55 -16.22 -23.81
N LEU A 305 24.86 -15.47 -22.74
CA LEU A 305 24.38 -14.06 -22.61
C LEU A 305 25.34 -13.01 -23.23
N LEU A 306 25.97 -13.32 -24.37
CA LEU A 306 26.95 -12.45 -25.02
C LEU A 306 26.79 -12.29 -26.54
N ASP A 307 25.70 -12.80 -27.13
CA ASP A 307 25.59 -12.96 -28.60
C ASP A 307 24.28 -12.41 -29.20
N ARG A 308 23.83 -11.25 -28.72
CA ARG A 308 22.70 -10.49 -29.30
C ARG A 308 22.96 -8.97 -29.33
N LEU A 309 24.07 -8.56 -29.93
CA LEU A 309 24.33 -7.16 -30.27
C LEU A 309 24.64 -6.88 -31.75
N ASP A 310 24.61 -7.90 -32.61
CA ASP A 310 24.66 -7.74 -34.06
C ASP A 310 23.34 -8.15 -34.72
N ARG A 311 22.90 -7.33 -35.70
CA ARG A 311 21.65 -7.40 -36.51
C ARG A 311 20.38 -6.77 -35.93
N ILE A 312 20.38 -5.45 -35.78
CA ILE A 312 19.20 -4.63 -36.15
C ILE A 312 19.63 -3.46 -37.04
N HIS A 313 19.76 -3.73 -38.34
CA HIS A 313 19.67 -2.69 -39.35
C HIS A 313 19.01 -3.21 -40.63
N LEU A 314 18.19 -2.33 -41.21
CA LEU A 314 17.57 -2.40 -42.54
C LEU A 314 16.44 -3.44 -42.75
N GLY A 315 15.21 -2.92 -42.59
CA GLY A 315 14.30 -2.76 -43.73
C GLY A 315 13.40 -3.93 -44.14
N HIS A 316 12.09 -3.80 -43.86
CA HIS A 316 11.07 -3.49 -44.87
C HIS A 316 9.67 -3.45 -44.21
N VAL A 317 8.85 -2.49 -44.61
CA VAL A 317 7.42 -2.38 -44.27
C VAL A 317 6.67 -2.35 -45.59
N GLY A 318 5.63 -3.18 -45.70
CA GLY A 318 4.93 -3.51 -46.96
C GLY A 318 5.15 -4.98 -47.34
N GLU A 319 4.16 -5.76 -47.78
CA GLU A 319 2.76 -5.46 -48.12
C GLU A 319 1.84 -6.69 -47.95
N SER A 320 0.51 -6.45 -47.95
CA SER A 320 -0.58 -7.43 -48.18
C SER A 320 -0.81 -8.49 -47.09
N VAL A 321 -2.02 -8.99 -46.80
CA VAL A 321 -3.31 -9.10 -47.53
C VAL A 321 -4.45 -8.78 -46.54
N HIS A 322 -5.34 -7.80 -46.71
CA HIS A 322 -6.51 -7.65 -47.61
C HIS A 322 -7.75 -8.53 -47.28
N LEU A 323 -8.95 -7.93 -47.43
CA LEU A 323 -10.31 -8.49 -47.25
C LEU A 323 -10.72 -8.64 -45.75
N ILE A 324 -11.92 -8.31 -45.25
CA ILE A 324 -13.19 -7.85 -45.87
C ILE A 324 -14.07 -7.22 -44.73
N GLU A 325 -15.06 -6.33 -44.88
CA GLU A 325 -15.87 -5.82 -46.02
C GLU A 325 -16.28 -4.32 -45.83
N GLU A 326 -17.44 -3.93 -46.41
CA GLU A 326 -18.13 -2.64 -46.56
C GLU A 326 -18.52 -1.83 -45.29
N ARG A 327 -18.32 -0.51 -45.37
CA ARG A 327 -19.22 0.49 -44.76
C ARG A 327 -19.73 1.42 -45.86
N ALA A 328 -21.05 1.54 -45.95
CA ALA A 328 -21.77 2.16 -47.06
C ALA A 328 -21.51 3.68 -47.23
N GLU A 329 -21.82 4.14 -48.44
CA GLU A 329 -21.58 5.46 -49.00
C GLU A 329 -22.33 6.61 -48.28
N GLU A 330 -21.85 7.85 -48.51
CA GLU A 330 -22.56 9.06 -48.15
C GLU A 330 -23.61 9.47 -49.20
N ARG A 331 -24.84 9.75 -48.71
CA ARG A 331 -25.79 10.78 -49.18
C ARG A 331 -26.58 10.54 -50.48
N PRO A 332 -27.74 11.23 -50.66
CA PRO A 332 -28.38 12.22 -49.77
C PRO A 332 -29.47 11.68 -48.86
#